data_AF-A0A290HC88-F1
#
_entry.id   AF-A0A290HC88-F1
#
_cell.length_a   1.000
_cell.length_b   1.000
_cell.length_c   1.000
_cell.angle_alpha   90.00
_cell.angle_beta   90.00
_cell.angle_gamma   90.00
#
_symmetry.space_group_name_H-M   'P 1'
#
loop_
_entity.id
_entity.type
_entity.pdbx_description
1 polymer ?
#
loop_
_entity_poly.entity_id
_entity_poly.type
_entity_poly.pdbx_seq_one_letter_code
_entity_poly.pdbx_strand_id
1 'polypeptide(L)'
;MFNIPNIVTEEEEDAFFRIISNNVKRLRKEKKMSQLEVALSIGQKAPGFYANMENYAHGKHFNISHLFRLSKLFDVSIEELFKEV
;
A
#
# COMPACT_ATOMS: atom_id res chain seq x y z
N MET A 1 6.42 24.86 -26.95
CA MET A 1 6.12 24.08 -25.73
C MET A 1 5.45 22.80 -26.16
N PHE A 2 5.92 21.64 -25.68
CA PHE A 2 5.20 20.40 -25.88
C PHE A 2 3.97 20.40 -24.96
N ASN A 3 2.79 20.14 -25.50
CA ASN A 3 1.64 19.79 -24.68
C ASN A 3 1.88 18.37 -24.16
N ILE A 4 2.17 18.26 -22.87
CA ILE A 4 2.23 16.97 -22.20
C ILE A 4 0.78 16.57 -21.95
N PRO A 5 0.29 15.46 -22.55
CA PRO A 5 -1.06 15.00 -22.31
C PRO A 5 -1.20 14.60 -20.84
N ASN A 6 -2.23 15.10 -20.17
CA ASN A 6 -2.63 14.59 -18.87
C ASN A 6 -3.60 13.43 -19.10
N ILE A 7 -3.17 12.20 -18.78
CA ILE A 7 -3.94 10.97 -19.05
C ILE A 7 -4.66 10.42 -17.82
N VAL A 8 -4.40 10.99 -16.64
CA VAL A 8 -4.96 10.60 -15.33
C VAL A 8 -5.11 11.86 -14.47
N THR A 9 -6.23 12.03 -13.77
CA THR A 9 -6.37 13.14 -12.81
C THR A 9 -5.68 12.82 -11.48
N GLU A 10 -5.34 13.86 -10.71
CA GLU A 10 -4.78 13.67 -9.37
C GLU A 10 -5.75 12.86 -8.48
N GLU A 11 -7.06 13.06 -8.62
CA GLU A 11 -8.09 12.33 -7.89
C GLU A 11 -8.15 10.84 -8.27
N GLU A 12 -8.00 10.51 -9.55
CA GLU A 12 -7.94 9.12 -10.03
C GLU A 12 -6.71 8.39 -9.46
N GLU A 13 -5.55 9.06 -9.43
CA GLU A 13 -4.32 8.51 -8.87
C GLU A 13 -4.42 8.36 -7.33
N ASP A 14 -5.00 9.35 -6.64
CA ASP A 14 -5.23 9.31 -5.19
C ASP A 14 -6.17 8.15 -4.80
N ALA A 15 -7.23 7.93 -5.58
CA ALA A 15 -8.15 6.82 -5.40
C ALA A 15 -7.44 5.46 -5.58
N PHE A 16 -6.58 5.35 -6.59
CA PHE A 16 -5.80 4.15 -6.84
C PHE A 16 -4.87 3.79 -5.66
N PHE A 17 -4.14 4.77 -5.11
CA PHE A 17 -3.30 4.51 -3.94
C PHE A 17 -4.11 4.15 -2.69
N ARG A 18 -5.31 4.72 -2.53
CA ARG A 18 -6.23 4.37 -1.44
C ARG A 18 -6.68 2.92 -1.53
N ILE A 19 -7.01 2.41 -2.72
CA ILE A 19 -7.35 0.99 -2.93
C ILE A 19 -6.23 0.09 -2.37
N ILE A 20 -4.99 0.39 -2.74
CA ILE A 20 -3.83 -0.39 -2.28
C ILE A 20 -3.69 -0.32 -0.76
N SER A 21 -3.76 0.87 -0.17
CA SER A 21 -3.62 1.05 1.28
C SER A 21 -4.72 0.33 2.07
N ASN A 22 -5.96 0.37 1.57
CA ASN A 22 -7.11 -0.30 2.15
C ASN A 22 -6.98 -1.84 2.08
N ASN A 23 -6.52 -2.38 0.95
CA ASN A 23 -6.30 -3.82 0.82
C ASN A 23 -5.20 -4.31 1.75
N VAL A 24 -4.07 -3.60 1.85
CA VAL A 24 -3.01 -3.93 2.81
C VAL A 24 -3.56 -3.92 4.25
N LYS A 25 -4.36 -2.91 4.60
CA LYS A 25 -4.99 -2.80 5.92
C LYS A 25 -5.97 -3.92 6.21
N ARG A 26 -6.80 -4.27 5.23
CA ARG A 26 -7.76 -5.38 5.30
C ARG A 26 -7.03 -6.71 5.51
N LEU A 27 -6.08 -7.06 4.64
CA LEU A 27 -5.30 -8.30 4.73
C LEU A 27 -4.53 -8.40 6.06
N ARG A 28 -3.90 -7.30 6.51
CA ARG A 28 -3.25 -7.26 7.83
C ARG A 28 -4.22 -7.63 8.95
N LYS A 29 -5.41 -7.04 8.94
CA LYS A 29 -6.45 -7.31 9.96
C LYS A 29 -6.98 -8.74 9.87
N GLU A 30 -7.19 -9.28 8.67
CA GLU A 30 -7.59 -10.67 8.45
C GLU A 30 -6.55 -11.66 9.02
N LYS A 31 -5.26 -11.34 8.85
CA LYS A 31 -4.14 -12.10 9.43
C LYS A 31 -3.89 -11.79 10.92
N LYS A 32 -4.69 -10.91 11.53
CA LYS A 32 -4.61 -10.50 12.95
C LYS A 32 -3.25 -9.94 13.37
N MET A 33 -2.55 -9.27 12.47
CA MET A 33 -1.24 -8.67 12.74
C MET A 33 -1.36 -7.20 13.12
N SER A 34 -0.53 -6.73 14.04
CA SER A 34 -0.32 -5.31 14.32
C SER A 34 0.48 -4.62 13.21
N GLN A 35 0.43 -3.29 13.16
CA GLN A 35 1.23 -2.52 12.21
C GLN A 35 2.74 -2.67 12.48
N LEU A 36 3.13 -2.76 13.76
CA LEU A 36 4.52 -2.96 14.15
C LEU A 36 5.06 -4.30 13.66
N GLU A 37 4.31 -5.37 13.85
CA GLU A 37 4.70 -6.71 13.38
C GLU A 37 4.89 -6.73 11.86
N VAL A 38 3.93 -6.22 11.09
CA VAL A 38 4.07 -6.16 9.62
C VAL A 38 5.27 -5.32 9.19
N ALA A 39 5.46 -4.14 9.79
CA ALA A 39 6.59 -3.27 9.48
C ALA A 39 7.93 -4.00 9.67
N LEU A 40 8.11 -4.65 10.82
CA LEU A 40 9.32 -5.41 11.12
C LEU A 40 9.48 -6.62 10.17
N SER A 41 8.41 -7.35 9.87
CA SER A 41 8.42 -8.51 8.97
C SER A 41 8.85 -8.16 7.54
N ILE A 42 8.48 -6.99 7.03
CA ILE A 42 8.91 -6.53 5.69
C ILE A 42 10.27 -5.81 5.72
N GLY A 43 10.94 -5.74 6.88
CA GLY A 43 12.24 -5.08 7.05
C GLY A 43 12.17 -3.56 7.23
N GLN A 44 10.97 -3.01 7.48
CA GLN A 44 10.76 -1.58 7.74
C GLN A 44 11.00 -1.26 9.22
N LYS A 45 12.22 -0.83 9.53
CA LYS A 45 12.65 -0.54 10.91
C LYS A 45 11.96 0.65 11.57
N ALA A 46 11.33 1.54 10.80
CA ALA A 46 10.64 2.72 11.30
C ALA A 46 9.11 2.53 11.20
N PRO A 47 8.42 2.16 12.30
CA PRO A 47 7.01 1.76 12.26
C PRO A 47 6.07 2.88 11.79
N GLY A 48 6.41 4.14 12.08
CA GLY A 48 5.65 5.31 11.62
C GLY A 48 5.57 5.43 10.10
N PHE A 49 6.59 4.96 9.37
CA PHE A 49 6.54 4.95 7.90
C PHE A 49 5.51 3.95 7.38
N TYR A 50 5.47 2.76 7.96
CA TYR A 50 4.47 1.76 7.59
C TYR A 50 3.06 2.24 7.93
N ALA A 51 2.86 2.83 9.11
CA ALA A 51 1.58 3.40 9.50
C ALA A 51 1.10 4.51 8.55
N ASN A 52 2.01 5.37 8.07
CA ASN A 52 1.67 6.40 7.09
C ASN A 52 1.27 5.80 5.75
N MET A 53 1.97 4.77 5.25
CA MET A 53 1.62 4.10 3.99
C MET A 53 0.28 3.36 4.09
N GLU A 54 0.05 2.62 5.17
CA GLU A 54 -1.20 1.86 5.35
C GLU A 54 -2.43 2.76 5.53
N ASN A 55 -2.26 3.94 6.13
CA ASN A 55 -3.35 4.91 6.28
C ASN A 55 -3.41 5.92 5.12
N TYR A 56 -2.53 5.79 4.11
CA TYR A 56 -2.35 6.77 3.05
C TYR A 56 -2.25 8.22 3.58
N ALA A 57 -1.49 8.39 4.66
CA ALA A 57 -1.28 9.68 5.31
C ALA A 57 -0.12 10.43 4.65
N HIS A 58 -0.25 11.75 4.51
CA HIS A 58 0.79 12.63 3.95
C HIS A 58 1.29 12.20 2.56
N GLY A 59 0.40 11.65 1.72
CA GLY A 59 0.74 11.13 0.39
C GLY A 59 1.74 9.99 0.40
N LYS A 60 1.91 9.28 1.53
CA LYS A 60 2.80 8.12 1.60
C LYS A 60 2.07 6.90 1.06
N HIS A 61 2.69 6.27 0.07
CA HIS A 61 2.23 5.03 -0.54
C HIS A 61 3.32 3.96 -0.48
N PHE A 62 2.91 2.70 -0.58
CA PHE A 62 3.84 1.59 -0.70
C PHE A 62 4.59 1.66 -2.04
N ASN A 63 5.86 1.25 -2.05
CA ASN A 63 6.58 1.00 -3.29
C ASN A 63 6.45 -0.48 -3.67
N ILE A 64 6.90 -0.84 -4.87
CA ILE A 64 6.78 -2.21 -5.40
C ILE A 64 7.49 -3.25 -4.52
N SER A 65 8.64 -2.90 -3.92
CA SER A 65 9.36 -3.80 -3.00
C SER A 65 8.55 -4.08 -1.73
N HIS A 66 7.88 -3.07 -1.18
CA HIS A 66 6.96 -3.25 -0.05
C HIS A 66 5.80 -4.16 -0.45
N LEU A 67 5.16 -3.91 -1.59
CA LEU A 67 4.01 -4.71 -2.07
C LEU A 67 4.38 -6.17 -2.30
N PHE A 68 5.55 -6.44 -2.89
CA PHE A 68 6.06 -7.81 -3.06
C PHE A 68 6.29 -8.51 -1.71
N ARG A 69 6.89 -7.83 -0.73
CA ARG A 69 7.09 -8.41 0.61
C ARG A 69 5.78 -8.64 1.34
N LEU A 70 4.83 -7.71 1.21
CA LEU A 70 3.50 -7.82 1.79
C LEU A 70 2.72 -8.99 1.19
N SER A 71 2.79 -9.21 -0.14
CA SER A 71 2.13 -10.36 -0.76
C SER A 71 2.69 -11.69 -0.26
N LYS A 72 4.02 -11.78 -0.05
CA LYS A 72 4.64 -12.94 0.58
C LYS A 72 4.25 -13.10 2.05
N LEU A 73 4.22 -12.02 2.82
CA LEU A 73 3.86 -12.05 4.23
C LEU A 73 2.40 -12.47 4.45
N PHE A 74 1.49 -11.96 3.62
CA PHE A 74 0.06 -12.26 3.70
C PHE A 74 -0.32 -13.56 2.98
N ASP A 75 0.61 -14.22 2.30
CA ASP A 75 0.37 -15.45 1.53
C ASP A 75 -0.78 -15.28 0.52
N VAL A 76 -0.67 -14.24 -0.32
CA VAL A 76 -1.63 -13.92 -1.38
C VAL A 76 -0.90 -13.57 -2.69
N SER A 77 -1.61 -13.64 -3.80
CA SER A 77 -1.12 -13.10 -5.07
C SER A 77 -0.97 -11.58 -4.98
N ILE A 78 0.02 -10.99 -5.65
CA ILE A 78 0.30 -9.55 -5.53
C ILE A 78 -0.86 -8.69 -6.06
N GLU A 79 -1.61 -9.20 -7.04
CA GLU A 79 -2.80 -8.61 -7.63
C GLU A 79 -3.91 -8.38 -6.60
N GLU A 80 -3.96 -9.18 -5.53
CA GLU A 80 -4.92 -9.00 -4.42
C GLU A 80 -4.79 -7.62 -3.76
N LEU A 81 -3.59 -7.02 -3.81
CA LEU A 81 -3.35 -5.68 -3.26
C LEU A 81 -4.01 -4.57 -4.11
N PHE A 82 -4.38 -4.86 -5.36
CA PHE A 82 -4.87 -3.87 -6.33
C PHE A 82 -6.36 -3.99 -6.65
N LYS A 83 -7.07 -4.97 -6.06
CA LYS A 83 -8.49 -5.18 -6.34
C LYS A 83 -9.37 -4.12 -5.70
N GLU A 84 -10.36 -3.64 -6.44
CA GLU A 84 -11.49 -2.93 -5.87
C GLU A 84 -12.37 -3.94 -5.11
N VAL A 85 -12.60 -3.70 -3.82
CA VAL A 85 -13.37 -4.57 -2.90
C VAL A 85 -14.42 -3.74 -2.17
#